data_AF-A0A1B7W5Q3-F1
#
_entry.id   AF-A0A1B7W5Q3-F1
#
_cell.length_a   1.000
_cell.length_b   1.000
_cell.length_c   1.000
_cell.angle_alpha   90.00
_cell.angle_beta   90.00
_cell.angle_gamma   90.00
#
_symmetry.space_group_name_H-M   'P 1'
#
loop_
_entity.id
_entity.type
_entity.pdbx_description
1 polymer ?
#
loop_
_entity_poly.entity_id
_entity_poly.type
_entity_poly.pdbx_seq_one_letter_code
_entity_poly.pdbx_strand_id
1 'polypeptide(L)'
;MFNYNWLPAPKNLNLSLNDVHLWRINLNQSESQLQTFWETLSSDEIARAERFYFPEHRQRFIAGRGTLRAILGRYLAIDPKQVEFEYQPRGKPFLAAKFANQRLFFNLSHSQDLALCGVSYQNQIGVDLECIRTMSDLESLARRFFSPEEYEHLRLVSSEEQKQMFFRYWTCKEAYVKATGDGLVKLE
;
A
#
# COMPACT_ATOMS: atom_id res chain seq x y z
N MET A 1 -13.74 -11.90 -16.12
CA MET A 1 -13.60 -10.72 -15.24
C MET A 1 -13.94 -11.15 -13.83
N PHE A 2 -12.99 -11.08 -12.90
CA PHE A 2 -13.33 -11.26 -11.49
C PHE A 2 -14.09 -10.00 -11.03
N ASN A 3 -15.40 -10.12 -10.79
CA ASN A 3 -16.18 -9.06 -10.16
C ASN A 3 -15.83 -9.04 -8.67
N TYR A 4 -14.73 -8.39 -8.33
CA TYR A 4 -14.40 -8.11 -6.94
C TYR A 4 -15.31 -6.98 -6.45
N ASN A 5 -16.42 -7.34 -5.82
CA ASN A 5 -17.23 -6.38 -5.09
C ASN A 5 -16.45 -5.99 -3.83
N TRP A 6 -15.92 -4.75 -3.81
CA TRP A 6 -15.38 -4.16 -2.59
C TRP A 6 -16.51 -3.95 -1.59
N LEU A 7 -16.50 -4.76 -0.53
CA LEU A 7 -17.52 -4.69 0.51
C LEU A 7 -17.19 -3.57 1.50
N PRO A 8 -18.20 -2.92 2.10
CA PRO A 8 -17.98 -2.05 3.25
C PRO A 8 -17.27 -2.80 4.38
N ALA A 9 -16.53 -2.07 5.19
CA ALA A 9 -15.86 -2.61 6.37
C ALA A 9 -16.87 -3.37 7.26
N PRO A 10 -16.69 -4.68 7.51
CA PRO A 10 -17.60 -5.41 8.41
C PRO A 10 -17.43 -4.88 9.83
N LYS A 11 -18.45 -5.01 10.70
CA LYS A 11 -18.35 -4.56 12.11
C LYS A 11 -17.27 -5.31 12.88
N ASN A 12 -17.24 -6.64 12.73
CA ASN A 12 -16.25 -7.51 13.35
C ASN A 12 -15.25 -7.97 12.29
N LEU A 13 -13.96 -7.90 12.62
CA LEU A 13 -12.90 -8.43 11.77
C LEU A 13 -12.61 -9.86 12.22
N ASN A 14 -12.74 -10.81 11.29
CA ASN A 14 -12.31 -12.18 11.50
C ASN A 14 -11.29 -12.53 10.43
N LEU A 15 -10.01 -12.48 10.80
CA LEU A 15 -8.89 -12.78 9.92
C LEU A 15 -8.27 -14.09 10.42
N SER A 16 -8.36 -15.17 9.64
CA SER A 16 -7.68 -16.42 9.98
C SER A 16 -6.19 -16.35 9.66
N LEU A 17 -5.42 -17.36 10.09
CA LEU A 17 -3.96 -17.41 9.90
C LEU A 17 -3.54 -17.49 8.43
N ASN A 18 -4.42 -17.97 7.54
CA ASN A 18 -4.14 -18.13 6.12
C ASN A 18 -4.87 -17.10 5.26
N ASP A 19 -5.60 -16.17 5.88
CA ASP A 19 -6.33 -15.14 5.16
C ASP A 19 -5.51 -13.86 5.00
N VAL A 20 -5.89 -13.09 4.01
CA VAL A 20 -5.46 -11.70 3.84
C VAL A 20 -6.71 -10.84 3.75
N HIS A 21 -6.77 -9.79 4.56
CA HIS A 21 -7.73 -8.72 4.35
C HIS A 21 -7.11 -7.62 3.49
N LEU A 22 -7.77 -7.31 2.38
CA LEU A 22 -7.44 -6.18 1.51
C LEU A 22 -8.43 -5.04 1.75
N TRP A 23 -7.89 -3.86 2.01
CA TRP A 23 -8.63 -2.64 2.25
C TRP A 23 -8.38 -1.65 1.13
N ARG A 24 -9.45 -1.26 0.43
CA ARG A 24 -9.44 -0.16 -0.52
C ARG A 24 -9.75 1.13 0.22
N ILE A 25 -8.87 2.12 0.10
CA ILE A 25 -8.92 3.38 0.84
C ILE A 25 -9.04 4.52 -0.17
N ASN A 26 -10.07 5.34 -0.01
CA ASN A 26 -10.17 6.62 -0.71
C ASN A 26 -9.31 7.66 0.03
N LEU A 27 -8.38 8.31 -0.65
CA LEU A 27 -7.51 9.34 -0.07
C LEU A 27 -8.08 10.76 -0.21
N ASN A 28 -9.10 10.94 -1.06
CA ASN A 28 -9.84 12.18 -1.19
C ASN A 28 -10.95 12.21 -0.13
N GLN A 29 -10.64 12.79 1.02
CA GLN A 29 -11.50 12.85 2.21
C GLN A 29 -11.97 14.28 2.47
N SER A 30 -13.11 14.43 3.17
CA SER A 30 -13.59 15.74 3.61
C SER A 30 -12.64 16.36 4.65
N GLU A 31 -12.65 17.69 4.77
CA GLU A 31 -11.86 18.40 5.78
C GLU A 31 -12.15 17.93 7.21
N SER A 32 -13.42 17.66 7.53
CA SER A 32 -13.82 17.13 8.84
C SER A 32 -13.18 15.76 9.12
N GLN A 33 -13.16 14.87 8.13
CA GLN A 33 -12.57 13.55 8.27
C GLN A 33 -11.04 13.62 8.36
N LEU A 34 -10.42 14.53 7.60
CA LEU A 34 -8.99 14.82 7.69
C LEU A 34 -8.60 15.36 9.06
N GLN A 35 -9.43 16.22 9.67
CA GLN A 35 -9.22 16.71 11.03
C GLN A 35 -9.29 15.57 12.06
N THR A 36 -10.29 14.68 11.95
CA THR A 36 -10.35 13.48 12.80
C THR A 36 -9.11 12.61 12.63
N PHE A 37 -8.65 12.39 11.39
CA PHE A 37 -7.43 11.62 11.14
C PHE A 37 -6.18 12.30 11.68
N TRP A 38 -6.07 13.63 11.55
CA TRP A 38 -4.97 14.43 12.09
C TRP A 38 -4.81 14.22 13.60
N GLU A 39 -5.90 14.21 14.34
CA GLU A 39 -5.90 13.98 15.79
C GLU A 39 -5.42 12.58 16.20
N THR A 40 -5.35 11.64 15.26
CA THR A 40 -4.81 10.29 15.50
C THR A 40 -3.30 10.19 15.30
N LEU A 41 -2.70 11.14 14.57
CA LEU A 41 -1.32 11.06 14.15
C LEU A 41 -0.35 11.26 15.32
N SER A 42 0.76 10.53 15.25
CA SER A 42 1.92 10.75 16.10
C SER A 42 2.70 12.00 15.70
N SER A 43 3.61 12.44 16.55
CA SER A 43 4.39 13.67 16.31
C SER A 43 5.30 13.57 15.07
N ASP A 44 5.90 12.41 14.78
CA ASP A 44 6.69 12.21 13.57
C ASP A 44 5.83 12.21 12.30
N GLU A 45 4.62 11.66 12.37
CA GLU A 45 3.65 11.67 11.27
C GLU A 45 3.14 13.10 11.00
N ILE A 46 2.85 13.88 12.05
CA ILE A 46 2.51 15.31 11.94
C ILE A 46 3.65 16.06 11.26
N ALA A 47 4.88 15.92 11.78
CA ALA A 47 6.05 16.57 11.21
C ALA A 47 6.28 16.16 9.74
N ARG A 48 6.00 14.91 9.37
CA ARG A 48 6.08 14.44 7.98
C ARG A 48 4.98 15.04 7.11
N ALA A 49 3.75 15.12 7.61
CA ALA A 49 2.63 15.73 6.90
C ALA A 49 2.91 17.21 6.58
N GLU A 50 3.50 17.94 7.51
CA GLU A 50 3.83 19.36 7.37
C GLU A 50 4.96 19.65 6.37
N ARG A 51 5.80 18.65 6.05
CA ARG A 51 6.88 18.79 5.05
C ARG A 51 6.39 18.75 3.60
N PHE A 52 5.16 18.30 3.35
CA PHE A 52 4.63 18.28 1.99
C PHE A 52 4.41 19.70 1.49
N TYR A 53 5.05 20.03 0.37
CA TYR A 53 4.91 21.33 -0.28
C TYR A 53 3.50 21.54 -0.85
N PHE A 54 2.93 20.50 -1.48
CA PHE A 54 1.60 20.56 -2.09
C PHE A 54 0.52 20.15 -1.08
N PRO A 55 -0.52 20.98 -0.86
CA PRO A 55 -1.61 20.67 0.08
C PRO A 55 -2.28 19.33 -0.21
N GLU A 56 -2.47 18.97 -1.48
CA GLU A 56 -3.06 17.70 -1.90
C GLU A 56 -2.24 16.49 -1.41
N HIS A 57 -0.91 16.55 -1.49
CA HIS A 57 -0.05 15.47 -0.99
C HIS A 57 -0.10 15.37 0.53
N ARG A 58 -0.17 16.52 1.24
CA ARG A 58 -0.37 16.55 2.68
C ARG A 58 -1.69 15.90 3.08
N GLN A 59 -2.79 16.27 2.42
CA GLN A 59 -4.13 15.73 2.68
C GLN A 59 -4.17 14.22 2.43
N ARG A 60 -3.62 13.75 1.29
CA ARG A 60 -3.54 12.32 0.98
C ARG A 60 -2.70 11.55 1.98
N PHE A 61 -1.59 12.12 2.45
CA PHE A 61 -0.78 11.50 3.50
C PHE A 61 -1.58 11.36 4.81
N ILE A 62 -2.29 12.41 5.24
CA ILE A 62 -3.14 12.39 6.44
C ILE A 62 -4.25 11.34 6.29
N ALA A 63 -4.95 11.33 5.15
CA ALA A 63 -6.02 10.35 4.88
C ALA A 63 -5.49 8.92 4.91
N GLY A 64 -4.38 8.65 4.21
CA GLY A 64 -3.77 7.33 4.16
C GLY A 64 -3.28 6.87 5.53
N ARG A 65 -2.60 7.75 6.27
CA ARG A 65 -2.05 7.38 7.58
C ARG A 65 -3.13 7.23 8.65
N GLY A 66 -4.08 8.15 8.73
CA GLY A 66 -5.20 8.07 9.66
C GLY A 66 -6.07 6.85 9.39
N THR A 67 -6.36 6.53 8.12
CA THR A 67 -7.10 5.31 7.77
C THR A 67 -6.31 4.05 8.13
N LEU A 68 -5.00 4.02 7.89
CA LEU A 68 -4.15 2.89 8.29
C LEU A 68 -4.19 2.68 9.81
N ARG A 69 -4.06 3.74 10.61
CA ARG A 69 -4.16 3.68 12.08
C ARG A 69 -5.54 3.18 12.52
N ALA A 70 -6.61 3.66 11.88
CA ALA A 70 -7.96 3.19 12.14
C ALA A 70 -8.15 1.70 11.81
N ILE A 71 -7.62 1.22 10.69
CA ILE A 71 -7.67 -0.19 10.31
C ILE A 71 -6.90 -1.03 11.35
N LEU A 72 -5.65 -0.69 11.64
CA LEU A 72 -4.79 -1.47 12.54
C LEU A 72 -5.27 -1.44 13.98
N GLY A 73 -5.79 -0.31 14.47
CA GLY A 73 -6.40 -0.20 15.79
C GLY A 73 -7.52 -1.23 16.00
N ARG A 74 -8.28 -1.55 14.94
CA ARG A 74 -9.32 -2.58 15.00
C ARG A 74 -8.77 -4.00 15.11
N TYR A 75 -7.68 -4.34 14.43
CA TYR A 75 -7.04 -5.66 14.58
C TYR A 75 -6.35 -5.80 15.94
N LEU A 76 -5.80 -4.71 16.46
CA LEU A 76 -5.11 -4.66 17.74
C LEU A 76 -6.05 -4.46 18.94
N ALA A 77 -7.33 -4.17 18.68
CA ALA A 77 -8.33 -3.79 19.68
C ALA A 77 -7.90 -2.61 20.57
N ILE A 78 -7.31 -1.56 19.97
CA ILE A 78 -6.84 -0.34 20.65
C ILE A 78 -7.32 0.91 19.92
N ASP A 79 -7.20 2.06 20.59
CA ASP A 79 -7.46 3.36 19.95
C ASP A 79 -6.43 3.60 18.81
N PRO A 80 -6.85 4.13 17.64
CA PRO A 80 -5.94 4.47 16.55
C PRO A 80 -4.75 5.36 16.95
N LYS A 81 -4.90 6.23 17.96
CA LYS A 81 -3.83 7.06 18.53
C LYS A 81 -2.72 6.23 19.18
N GLN A 82 -3.04 5.04 19.68
CA GLN A 82 -2.10 4.16 20.39
C GLN A 82 -1.31 3.24 19.46
N VAL A 83 -1.66 3.20 18.17
CA VAL A 83 -0.89 2.47 17.15
C VAL A 83 0.47 3.14 17.00
N GLU A 84 1.54 2.38 17.18
CA GLU A 84 2.91 2.88 17.05
C GLU A 84 3.61 2.14 15.91
N PHE A 85 4.33 2.91 15.11
CA PHE A 85 5.09 2.40 13.99
C PHE A 85 6.58 2.56 14.25
N GLU A 86 7.33 1.57 13.83
CA GLU A 86 8.76 1.68 13.58
C GLU A 86 9.00 1.65 12.07
N TYR A 87 10.19 2.07 11.62
CA TYR A 87 10.51 2.19 10.20
C TYR A 87 11.77 1.41 9.87
N GLN A 88 11.70 0.60 8.81
CA GLN A 88 12.90 -0.02 8.24
C GLN A 88 13.81 1.05 7.62
N PRO A 89 15.10 0.76 7.35
CA PRO A 89 16.03 1.73 6.77
C PRO A 89 15.54 2.41 5.48
N ARG A 90 14.68 1.73 4.71
CA ARG A 90 14.07 2.25 3.46
C ARG A 90 12.73 2.96 3.68
N GLY A 91 12.35 3.23 4.93
CA GLY A 91 11.14 3.97 5.29
C GLY A 91 9.84 3.16 5.28
N LYS A 92 9.90 1.83 5.10
CA LYS A 92 8.72 0.94 5.21
C LYS A 92 8.27 0.90 6.68
N PRO A 93 7.03 1.32 7.00
CA PRO A 93 6.51 1.24 8.36
C PRO A 93 6.16 -0.21 8.72
N PHE A 94 6.37 -0.57 9.98
CA PHE A 94 5.90 -1.81 10.60
C PHE A 94 5.42 -1.52 12.03
N LEU A 95 4.66 -2.43 12.64
CA LEU A 95 4.17 -2.24 14.01
C LEU A 95 5.34 -2.29 15.00
N ALA A 96 5.36 -1.36 15.96
CA ALA A 96 6.39 -1.30 16.99
C ALA A 96 6.51 -2.60 17.79
N ALA A 97 7.69 -2.86 18.36
CA ALA A 97 8.03 -4.12 19.02
C ALA A 97 7.04 -4.56 20.11
N LYS A 98 6.36 -3.62 20.78
CA LYS A 98 5.32 -3.91 21.78
C LYS A 98 4.14 -4.72 21.23
N PHE A 99 3.91 -4.72 19.92
CA PHE A 99 2.87 -5.50 19.25
C PHE A 99 3.36 -6.82 18.66
N ALA A 100 4.63 -7.21 18.87
CA ALA A 100 5.21 -8.40 18.23
C ALA A 100 4.43 -9.70 18.51
N ASN A 101 3.84 -9.83 19.70
CA ASN A 101 3.05 -11.00 20.09
C ASN A 101 1.76 -11.16 19.27
N GLN A 102 1.27 -10.10 18.62
CA GLN A 102 0.07 -10.15 17.79
C GLN A 102 0.32 -10.84 16.44
N ARG A 103 1.59 -10.97 16.04
CA ARG A 103 2.00 -11.55 14.74
C ARG A 103 1.22 -10.95 13.56
N LEU A 104 0.87 -9.67 13.66
CA LEU A 104 0.09 -8.93 12.68
C LEU A 104 1.05 -8.20 11.74
N PHE A 105 0.90 -8.43 10.44
CA PHE A 105 1.69 -7.81 9.40
C PHE A 105 0.79 -6.98 8.50
N PHE A 106 1.34 -5.89 7.96
CA PHE A 106 0.62 -5.06 7.02
C PHE A 106 1.54 -4.49 5.95
N ASN A 107 0.94 -4.11 4.84
CA ASN A 107 1.59 -3.29 3.84
C ASN A 107 0.60 -2.30 3.23
N LEU A 108 1.08 -1.12 2.88
CA LEU A 108 0.30 -0.05 2.28
C LEU A 108 0.97 0.36 0.97
N SER A 109 0.19 0.41 -0.10
CA SER A 109 0.57 1.08 -1.35
C SER A 109 -0.48 2.14 -1.70
N HIS A 110 -0.09 3.14 -2.47
CA HIS A 110 -0.99 4.18 -2.94
C HIS A 110 -0.61 4.65 -4.34
N SER A 111 -1.61 4.99 -5.13
CA SER A 111 -1.43 5.64 -6.42
C SER A 111 -2.59 6.61 -6.63
N GLN A 112 -2.24 7.86 -6.95
CA GLN A 112 -3.17 8.98 -7.05
C GLN A 112 -4.03 9.12 -5.78
N ASP A 113 -5.35 9.05 -5.92
CA ASP A 113 -6.35 9.20 -4.87
C ASP A 113 -6.74 7.89 -4.18
N LEU A 114 -6.09 6.78 -4.52
CA LEU A 114 -6.37 5.47 -3.96
C LEU A 114 -5.19 4.94 -3.15
N ALA A 115 -5.50 4.27 -2.04
CA ALA A 115 -4.56 3.39 -1.34
C ALA A 115 -5.13 1.97 -1.18
N LEU A 116 -4.22 1.01 -1.09
CA LEU A 116 -4.49 -0.39 -0.84
C LEU A 116 -3.70 -0.80 0.40
N CYS A 117 -4.38 -1.31 1.41
CA CYS A 117 -3.74 -1.87 2.61
C CYS A 117 -4.02 -3.36 2.70
N GLY A 118 -2.97 -4.17 2.76
CA GLY A 118 -3.05 -5.59 3.06
C GLY A 118 -2.74 -5.85 4.52
N VAL A 119 -3.50 -6.73 5.16
CA VAL A 119 -3.29 -7.17 6.54
C VAL A 119 -3.34 -8.70 6.59
N SER A 120 -2.36 -9.30 7.27
CA SER A 120 -2.23 -10.75 7.45
C SER A 120 -1.76 -11.10 8.86
N TYR A 121 -2.06 -12.31 9.30
CA TYR A 121 -1.38 -12.92 10.45
C TYR A 121 -0.22 -13.80 9.97
N GLN A 122 0.84 -13.89 10.78
CA GLN A 122 2.02 -14.77 10.66
C GLN A 122 2.95 -14.54 9.46
N ASN A 123 2.42 -14.16 8.31
CA ASN A 123 3.17 -14.03 7.07
C ASN A 123 3.41 -12.57 6.72
N GLN A 124 4.63 -12.26 6.26
CA GLN A 124 4.91 -10.99 5.61
C GLN A 124 4.00 -10.80 4.39
N ILE A 125 3.58 -9.57 4.18
CA ILE A 125 2.70 -9.20 3.07
C ILE A 125 3.27 -8.00 2.33
N GLY A 126 3.09 -8.00 1.02
CA GLY A 126 3.28 -6.85 0.16
C GLY A 126 2.06 -6.71 -0.73
N VAL A 127 1.58 -5.48 -0.85
CA VAL A 127 0.51 -5.10 -1.76
C VAL A 127 1.01 -3.97 -2.63
N ASP A 128 0.52 -3.94 -3.87
CA ASP A 128 0.82 -2.83 -4.74
C ASP A 128 -0.39 -2.42 -5.58
N LEU A 129 -0.38 -1.16 -6.00
CA LEU A 129 -1.43 -0.56 -6.81
C LEU A 129 -0.80 0.54 -7.67
N GLU A 130 -1.07 0.50 -8.96
CA GLU A 130 -0.60 1.50 -9.90
C GLU A 130 -1.75 2.05 -10.73
N CYS A 131 -1.64 3.34 -11.10
CA CYS A 131 -2.58 3.95 -12.03
C CYS A 131 -2.02 3.75 -13.44
N ILE A 132 -2.80 3.08 -14.29
CA ILE A 132 -2.43 2.86 -15.69
C ILE A 132 -2.37 4.21 -16.39
N ARG A 133 -1.17 4.58 -16.86
CA ARG A 133 -0.89 5.84 -17.52
C ARG A 133 0.13 5.65 -18.64
N THR A 134 0.19 6.59 -19.58
CA THR A 134 1.25 6.59 -20.60
C THR A 134 2.59 6.96 -19.94
N MET A 135 3.64 6.20 -20.27
CA MET A 135 4.99 6.42 -19.77
C MET A 135 5.98 6.30 -20.93
N SER A 136 6.89 7.27 -21.06
CA SER A 136 7.89 7.30 -22.13
C SER A 136 9.03 6.29 -21.94
N ASP A 137 9.22 5.81 -20.72
CA ASP A 137 10.30 4.89 -20.29
C ASP A 137 9.83 3.45 -20.06
N LEU A 138 8.57 3.13 -20.39
CA LEU A 138 7.95 1.82 -20.18
C LEU A 138 8.80 0.68 -20.74
N GLU A 139 9.27 0.79 -21.98
CA GLU A 139 10.08 -0.23 -22.63
C GLU A 139 11.43 -0.44 -21.93
N SER A 140 12.08 0.65 -21.50
CA SER A 140 13.35 0.61 -20.78
C SER A 140 13.21 -0.09 -19.43
N LEU A 141 12.15 0.23 -18.68
CA LEU A 141 11.84 -0.41 -17.40
C LEU A 141 11.51 -1.90 -17.59
N ALA A 142 10.68 -2.23 -18.58
CA ALA A 142 10.33 -3.62 -18.89
C ALA A 142 11.60 -4.42 -19.22
N ARG A 143 12.47 -3.90 -20.07
CA ARG A 143 13.71 -4.58 -20.46
C ARG A 143 14.66 -4.83 -19.29
N ARG A 144 14.66 -3.95 -18.28
CA ARG A 144 15.55 -4.04 -17.11
C ARG A 144 15.03 -4.97 -16.02
N PHE A 145 13.72 -4.97 -15.76
CA PHE A 145 13.15 -5.62 -14.57
C PHE A 145 12.26 -6.84 -14.88
N PHE A 146 11.91 -7.07 -16.15
CA PHE A 146 11.09 -8.22 -16.54
C PHE A 146 11.97 -9.38 -16.96
N SER A 147 11.48 -10.61 -16.76
CA SER A 147 12.14 -11.78 -17.31
C SER A 147 12.13 -11.70 -18.85
N PRO A 148 13.05 -12.41 -19.52
CA PRO A 148 13.03 -12.46 -20.99
C PRO A 148 11.67 -12.88 -21.55
N GLU A 149 10.99 -13.83 -20.89
CA GLU A 149 9.66 -14.33 -21.28
C GLU A 149 8.56 -13.27 -21.10
N GLU A 150 8.56 -12.56 -19.96
CA GLU A 150 7.63 -11.46 -19.69
C GLU A 150 7.81 -10.31 -20.68
N TYR A 151 9.07 -9.95 -20.99
CA TYR A 151 9.40 -8.88 -21.93
C TYR A 151 9.02 -9.23 -23.37
N GLU A 152 9.33 -10.46 -23.83
CA GLU A 152 8.92 -10.90 -25.17
C GLU A 152 7.39 -10.96 -25.29
N HIS A 153 6.69 -11.47 -24.26
CA HIS A 153 5.24 -11.45 -24.26
C HIS A 153 4.68 -10.03 -24.34
N LEU A 154 5.29 -9.07 -23.61
CA LEU A 154 4.94 -7.65 -23.69
C LEU A 154 5.08 -7.11 -25.11
N ARG A 155 6.11 -7.48 -25.85
CA ARG A 155 6.32 -6.99 -27.21
C ARG A 155 5.35 -7.55 -28.24
N LEU A 156 4.74 -8.70 -27.97
CA LEU A 156 3.85 -9.41 -28.91
C LEU A 156 2.40 -8.94 -28.87
N VAL A 157 1.99 -8.18 -27.84
CA VAL A 157 0.61 -7.67 -27.72
C VAL A 157 0.45 -6.28 -28.35
N SER A 158 -0.80 -5.86 -28.58
CA SER A 158 -1.10 -4.52 -29.13
C SER A 158 -0.67 -3.40 -28.19
N SER A 159 -0.45 -2.18 -28.71
CA SER A 159 0.03 -1.03 -27.91
C SER A 159 -0.88 -0.69 -26.73
N GLU A 160 -2.19 -0.93 -26.84
CA GLU A 160 -3.14 -0.70 -25.74
C GLU A 160 -3.03 -1.78 -24.66
N GLU A 161 -2.81 -3.03 -25.06
CA GLU A 161 -2.60 -4.16 -24.14
C GLU A 161 -1.23 -4.10 -23.47
N GLN A 162 -0.21 -3.58 -24.16
CA GLN A 162 1.15 -3.40 -23.62
C GLN A 162 1.14 -2.63 -22.31
N LYS A 163 0.43 -1.49 -22.26
CA LYS A 163 0.33 -0.69 -21.03
C LYS A 163 -0.29 -1.48 -19.88
N GLN A 164 -1.41 -2.15 -20.13
CA GLN A 164 -2.11 -2.92 -19.10
C GLN A 164 -1.25 -4.07 -18.59
N MET A 165 -0.57 -4.78 -19.50
CA MET A 165 0.29 -5.90 -19.14
C MET A 165 1.56 -5.46 -18.42
N PHE A 166 2.16 -4.35 -18.84
CA PHE A 166 3.29 -3.75 -18.12
C PHE A 166 2.93 -3.46 -16.67
N PHE A 167 1.85 -2.70 -16.42
CA PHE A 167 1.45 -2.37 -15.05
C PHE A 167 1.05 -3.61 -14.25
N ARG A 168 0.51 -4.65 -14.90
CA ARG A 168 0.24 -5.93 -14.23
C ARG A 168 1.53 -6.60 -13.74
N TYR A 169 2.54 -6.76 -14.60
CA TYR A 169 3.81 -7.34 -14.21
C TYR A 169 4.55 -6.48 -13.18
N TRP A 170 4.57 -5.16 -13.40
CA TRP A 170 5.18 -4.20 -12.49
C TRP A 170 4.57 -4.29 -11.09
N THR A 171 3.23 -4.23 -10.99
CA THR A 171 2.52 -4.29 -9.70
C THR A 171 2.79 -5.61 -8.97
N CYS A 172 2.82 -6.74 -9.68
CA CYS A 172 3.16 -8.04 -9.07
C CYS A 172 4.59 -8.06 -8.50
N LYS A 173 5.56 -7.52 -9.24
CA LYS A 173 6.96 -7.45 -8.84
C LYS A 173 7.17 -6.52 -7.64
N GLU A 174 6.55 -5.34 -7.67
CA GLU A 174 6.56 -4.40 -6.54
C GLU A 174 5.90 -4.98 -5.29
N ALA A 175 4.77 -5.67 -5.42
CA ALA A 175 4.14 -6.35 -4.30
C ALA A 175 5.06 -7.41 -3.69
N TYR A 176 5.75 -8.20 -4.52
CA TYR A 176 6.73 -9.18 -4.05
C TYR A 176 7.92 -8.53 -3.31
N VAL A 177 8.49 -7.48 -3.89
CA VAL A 177 9.58 -6.70 -3.28
C VAL A 177 9.15 -6.07 -1.95
N LYS A 178 7.92 -5.56 -1.87
CA LYS A 178 7.34 -5.03 -0.64
C LYS A 178 7.16 -6.13 0.41
N ALA A 179 6.83 -7.35 0.03
CA ALA A 179 6.70 -8.47 0.96
C ALA A 179 8.05 -8.89 1.54
N THR A 180 9.10 -8.99 0.70
CA THR A 180 10.43 -9.45 1.11
C THR A 180 11.30 -8.37 1.76
N GLY A 181 11.07 -7.10 1.42
CA GLY A 181 11.89 -5.96 1.89
C GLY A 181 13.17 -5.73 1.07
N ASP A 182 13.38 -6.52 0.02
CA ASP A 182 14.65 -6.61 -0.70
C ASP A 182 14.92 -5.45 -1.68
N GLY A 183 13.92 -4.64 -1.99
CA GLY A 183 13.99 -3.53 -2.95
C GLY A 183 14.09 -4.01 -4.40
N LEU A 184 13.79 -3.11 -5.35
CA LEU A 184 13.78 -3.42 -6.79
C LEU A 184 15.12 -3.92 -7.34
N VAL A 185 16.24 -3.58 -6.70
CA VAL A 185 17.60 -3.95 -7.14
C VAL A 185 17.79 -5.49 -7.19
N LYS A 186 17.00 -6.27 -6.43
CA LYS A 186 17.03 -7.74 -6.53
C LYS A 186 16.23 -8.32 -7.70
N LEU A 187 15.47 -7.50 -8.42
CA LEU A 187 14.73 -7.90 -9.62
C LEU A 187 15.51 -7.64 -10.91
N GLU A 188 16.67 -6.96 -10.82
CA GLU A 188 17.62 -6.75 -11.92
C GLU A 188 18.48 -7.98 -12.18
#